data_AF-A0A7S4BU71-F1
#
_entry.id   AF-A0A7S4BU71-F1
#
_cell.length_a   1.000
_cell.length_b   1.000
_cell.length_c   1.000
_cell.angle_alpha   90.00
_cell.angle_beta   90.00
_cell.angle_gamma   90.00
#
_symmetry.space_group_name_H-M   'P 1'
#
loop_
_entity.id
_entity.type
_entity.pdbx_description
1 polymer ?
#
loop_
_entity_poly.entity_id
_entity_poly.type
_entity_poly.pdbx_seq_one_letter_code
_entity_poly.pdbx_strand_id
1 'polypeptide(L)'
;GKDGGGGKDGGGGKDGGGGKDDGGSRGGKDEEAGCFLQAADGQLCFVDPFSVQLLLRHYGSWSASPDALEAPLLELQMVRQSESTRKRYKALSHLPIACSYVVAELDLTRLVSAETLTHFASELQRRTDRRQKAKEEEELKQVRAVQVLESIGVYFVQKFEAGITRFL
;
A
#
# COMPACT_ATOMS: atom_id res chain seq x y z
N GLY A 1 9.18 25.60 -81.17
CA GLY A 1 10.56 25.52 -80.66
C GLY A 1 10.70 24.33 -79.73
N LYS A 2 11.89 23.84 -79.36
CA LYS A 2 13.16 24.56 -79.09
C LYS A 2 12.99 25.67 -78.04
N ASP A 3 13.85 25.89 -77.03
CA ASP A 3 15.00 25.18 -76.39
C ASP A 3 15.13 25.78 -74.95
N GLY A 4 15.85 25.29 -73.94
CA GLY A 4 16.68 24.08 -73.76
C GLY A 4 17.78 24.28 -72.67
N GLY A 5 17.72 23.55 -71.53
CA GLY A 5 18.69 23.63 -70.40
C GLY A 5 18.12 24.31 -69.12
N GLY A 6 18.73 24.23 -67.93
CA GLY A 6 19.94 23.50 -67.51
C GLY A 6 20.65 24.17 -66.30
N GLY A 7 21.11 23.39 -65.31
CA GLY A 7 21.81 23.85 -64.07
C GLY A 7 21.43 22.92 -62.90
N LYS A 8 22.36 22.13 -62.32
CA LYS A 8 23.26 22.48 -61.20
C LYS A 8 22.46 22.88 -59.94
N ASP A 9 22.70 22.29 -58.77
CA ASP A 9 23.97 22.42 -58.04
C ASP A 9 24.50 21.15 -57.35
N GLY A 10 25.79 21.16 -57.05
CA GLY A 10 26.46 20.18 -56.20
C GLY A 10 27.12 20.85 -54.98
N GLY A 11 26.80 20.33 -53.80
CA GLY A 11 27.45 20.57 -52.52
C GLY A 11 27.02 19.42 -51.61
N GLY A 12 27.83 18.87 -50.71
CA GLY A 12 29.00 19.43 -50.05
C GLY A 12 28.78 19.21 -48.56
N GLY A 13 29.66 18.46 -47.89
CA GLY A 13 29.43 18.09 -46.50
C GLY A 13 30.34 16.95 -46.08
N LYS A 14 31.14 17.20 -45.05
CA LYS A 14 32.19 16.34 -44.54
C LYS A 14 32.04 16.22 -43.02
N ASP A 15 32.59 15.16 -42.48
CA ASP A 15 33.06 15.03 -41.09
C ASP A 15 32.06 15.14 -39.92
N GLY A 16 31.99 14.05 -39.13
CA GLY A 16 32.35 14.15 -37.72
C GLY A 16 31.27 14.18 -36.63
N GLY A 17 31.28 13.12 -35.80
CA GLY A 17 31.35 13.32 -34.35
C GLY A 17 30.14 12.90 -33.49
N GLY A 18 30.46 12.38 -32.30
CA GLY A 18 29.57 12.42 -31.13
C GLY A 18 28.78 11.15 -30.86
N GLY A 19 29.38 10.22 -30.10
CA GLY A 19 28.59 9.26 -29.33
C GLY A 19 27.81 9.99 -28.23
N LYS A 20 26.63 9.48 -27.89
CA LYS A 20 26.02 9.66 -26.58
C LYS A 20 25.62 8.30 -26.06
N ASP A 21 26.18 7.98 -24.90
CA ASP A 21 26.00 6.70 -24.25
C ASP A 21 24.68 6.76 -23.49
N ASP A 22 23.57 6.45 -24.17
CA ASP A 22 22.25 6.32 -23.54
C ASP A 22 22.19 5.05 -22.68
N GLY A 23 22.94 5.09 -21.57
CA GLY A 23 22.88 4.19 -20.42
C GLY A 23 21.56 4.36 -19.67
N GLY A 24 20.45 4.24 -20.38
CA GLY A 24 19.11 4.21 -19.81
C GLY A 24 18.98 2.98 -18.93
N SER A 25 19.15 3.17 -17.62
CA SER A 25 18.93 2.14 -16.62
C SER A 25 17.50 1.62 -16.72
N ARG A 26 17.34 0.48 -17.38
CA ARG A 26 16.08 -0.28 -17.43
C ARG A 26 15.90 -1.02 -16.11
N GLY A 27 15.73 -0.26 -15.03
CA GLY A 27 15.13 -0.77 -13.79
C GLY A 27 13.73 -1.28 -14.14
N GLY A 28 13.61 -2.59 -14.30
CA GLY A 28 12.42 -3.23 -14.84
C GLY A 28 11.24 -3.09 -13.88
N LYS A 29 10.02 -2.99 -14.44
CA LYS A 29 8.74 -2.91 -13.70
C LYS A 29 8.41 -4.17 -12.86
N ASP A 30 9.36 -5.09 -12.76
CA ASP A 30 9.19 -6.43 -12.20
C ASP A 30 9.64 -6.50 -10.74
N GLU A 31 10.57 -5.64 -10.30
CA GLU A 31 11.00 -5.56 -8.89
C GLU A 31 9.88 -5.03 -7.96
N GLU A 32 9.10 -4.04 -8.42
CA GLU A 32 7.99 -3.48 -7.62
C GLU A 32 6.84 -4.47 -7.37
N ALA A 33 6.71 -5.52 -8.18
CA ALA A 33 5.54 -6.40 -8.16
C ALA A 33 5.56 -7.46 -7.05
N GLY A 34 6.73 -7.72 -6.45
CA GLY A 34 6.95 -8.80 -5.48
C GLY A 34 7.16 -8.36 -4.02
N CYS A 35 7.57 -7.12 -3.78
CA CYS A 35 7.96 -6.66 -2.44
C CYS A 35 6.74 -6.34 -1.55
N PHE A 36 6.86 -6.71 -0.28
CA PHE A 36 5.91 -6.40 0.79
C PHE A 36 6.64 -6.30 2.13
N LEU A 37 6.07 -5.55 3.07
CA LEU A 37 6.54 -5.53 4.47
C LEU A 37 5.59 -6.39 5.31
N GLN A 38 6.17 -7.29 6.10
CA GLN A 38 5.47 -8.23 6.97
C GLN A 38 5.87 -7.99 8.44
N ALA A 39 5.00 -8.35 9.38
CA ALA A 39 5.35 -8.39 10.80
C ALA A 39 6.57 -9.29 11.07
N ALA A 40 7.48 -8.80 11.93
CA ALA A 40 8.77 -9.44 12.20
C ALA A 40 8.68 -10.81 12.90
N ASP A 41 7.51 -11.15 13.48
CA ASP A 41 7.23 -12.44 14.11
C ASP A 41 6.70 -13.50 13.11
N GLY A 42 6.62 -13.16 11.82
CA GLY A 42 6.16 -14.06 10.76
C GLY A 42 4.65 -14.22 10.68
N GLN A 43 3.86 -13.47 11.47
CA GLN A 43 2.41 -13.44 11.30
C GLN A 43 2.01 -12.99 9.89
N LEU A 44 0.84 -13.41 9.42
CA LEU A 44 0.23 -12.93 8.17
C LEU A 44 -0.37 -11.52 8.35
N CYS A 45 0.48 -10.58 8.79
CA CYS A 45 0.18 -9.17 8.96
C CYS A 45 1.13 -8.37 8.06
N PHE A 46 0.58 -7.55 7.17
CA PHE A 46 1.31 -6.82 6.14
C PHE A 46 0.99 -5.34 6.19
N VAL A 47 1.92 -4.47 5.77
CA VAL A 47 1.66 -3.02 5.70
C VAL A 47 0.58 -2.70 4.64
N ASP A 48 -0.34 -1.78 4.95
CA ASP A 48 -1.44 -1.42 4.04
C ASP A 48 -0.93 -0.81 2.71
N PRO A 49 -1.59 -1.08 1.57
CA PRO A 49 -1.20 -0.57 0.26
C PRO A 49 -0.98 0.94 0.14
N PHE A 50 -1.59 1.75 1.02
CA PHE A 50 -1.40 3.20 1.05
C PHE A 50 -0.20 3.62 1.92
N SER A 51 0.00 3.01 3.09
CA SER A 51 1.26 3.14 3.82
C SER A 51 2.45 2.73 2.93
N VAL A 52 2.32 1.70 2.09
CA VAL A 52 3.32 1.36 1.06
C VAL A 52 3.50 2.47 0.01
N GLN A 53 2.43 3.12 -0.47
CA GLN A 53 2.54 4.25 -1.41
C GLN A 53 3.24 5.47 -0.79
N LEU A 54 3.01 5.76 0.49
CA LEU A 54 3.72 6.79 1.24
C LEU A 54 5.22 6.51 1.30
N LEU A 55 5.61 5.26 1.63
CA LEU A 55 7.01 4.84 1.66
C LEU A 55 7.66 4.94 0.27
N LEU A 56 7.03 4.39 -0.77
CA LEU A 56 7.57 4.41 -2.14
C LEU A 56 7.65 5.83 -2.71
N ARG A 57 6.72 6.74 -2.37
CA ARG A 57 6.84 8.15 -2.75
C ARG A 57 8.01 8.85 -2.04
N HIS A 58 8.29 8.49 -0.78
CA HIS A 58 9.34 9.11 0.00
C HIS A 58 10.75 8.59 -0.36
N TYR A 59 10.91 7.27 -0.45
CA TYR A 59 12.20 6.62 -0.74
C TYR A 59 12.47 6.44 -2.25
N GLY A 60 11.45 6.52 -3.10
CA GLY A 60 11.55 6.40 -4.56
C GLY A 60 11.56 4.97 -5.10
N SER A 61 12.03 3.98 -4.31
CA SER A 61 12.00 2.56 -4.65
C SER A 61 11.95 1.68 -3.41
N TRP A 62 11.64 0.39 -3.59
CA TRP A 62 11.79 -0.62 -2.54
C TRP A 62 13.25 -0.80 -2.10
N SER A 63 14.21 -0.72 -3.02
CA SER A 63 15.64 -0.84 -2.74
C SER A 63 16.24 0.34 -1.95
N ALA A 64 15.53 1.47 -1.88
CA ALA A 64 15.87 2.62 -1.05
C ALA A 64 15.01 2.71 0.23
N SER A 65 13.97 1.88 0.35
CA SER A 65 13.17 1.74 1.57
C SER A 65 13.97 0.97 2.63
N PRO A 66 13.79 1.24 3.94
CA PRO A 66 14.41 0.44 4.99
C PRO A 66 13.86 -0.99 5.00
N ASP A 67 14.73 -1.96 5.32
CA ASP A 67 14.39 -3.39 5.45
C ASP A 67 13.38 -3.66 6.59
N ALA A 68 13.41 -2.83 7.63
CA ALA A 68 12.51 -2.87 8.77
C ALA A 68 12.11 -1.45 9.17
N LEU A 69 10.86 -1.27 9.59
CA LEU A 69 10.36 0.01 10.11
C LEU A 69 9.50 -0.22 11.34
N GLU A 70 9.46 0.79 12.21
CA GLU A 70 8.59 0.85 13.38
C GLU A 70 7.76 2.14 13.30
N ALA A 71 6.45 2.02 13.43
CA ALA A 71 5.51 3.13 13.32
C ALA A 71 4.25 2.86 14.15
N PRO A 72 3.56 3.90 14.68
CA PRO A 72 2.29 3.71 15.37
C PRO A 72 1.23 3.09 14.45
N LEU A 73 0.46 2.16 15.00
CA LEU A 73 -0.65 1.51 14.31
C LEU A 73 -1.90 2.42 14.28
N LEU A 74 -2.50 2.61 13.11
CA LEU A 74 -3.74 3.38 12.93
C LEU A 74 -4.98 2.50 12.79
N GLU A 75 -4.89 1.41 12.03
CA GLU A 75 -6.01 0.48 11.80
C GLU A 75 -5.48 -0.92 11.41
N LEU A 76 -6.13 -1.98 11.90
CA LEU A 76 -5.95 -3.34 11.42
C LEU A 76 -7.22 -3.77 10.68
N GLN A 77 -7.07 -4.17 9.41
CA GLN A 77 -8.16 -4.74 8.64
C GLN A 77 -7.86 -6.22 8.35
N MET A 78 -8.72 -7.12 8.85
CA MET A 78 -8.69 -8.51 8.42
C MET A 78 -9.24 -8.64 6.99
N VAL A 79 -8.49 -9.31 6.13
CA VAL A 79 -8.82 -9.55 4.72
C VAL A 79 -8.83 -11.05 4.47
N ARG A 80 -9.92 -11.56 3.89
CA ARG A 80 -9.97 -12.92 3.37
C ARG A 80 -9.55 -12.92 1.89
N GLN A 81 -8.52 -13.69 1.57
CA GLN A 81 -7.99 -13.80 0.22
C GLN A 81 -9.04 -14.39 -0.72
N SER A 82 -9.27 -13.69 -1.82
CA SER A 82 -10.18 -14.02 -2.91
C SER A 82 -9.49 -13.72 -4.23
N GLU A 83 -10.08 -14.10 -5.36
CA GLU A 83 -9.49 -13.74 -6.65
C GLU A 83 -9.37 -12.23 -6.88
N SER A 84 -10.32 -11.45 -6.36
CA SER A 84 -10.32 -9.99 -6.52
C SER A 84 -9.24 -9.32 -5.67
N THR A 85 -9.05 -9.76 -4.41
CA THR A 85 -7.96 -9.26 -3.55
C THR A 85 -6.60 -9.71 -4.07
N ARG A 86 -6.46 -10.96 -4.55
CA ARG A 86 -5.23 -11.45 -5.20
C ARG A 86 -4.85 -10.63 -6.43
N LYS A 87 -5.81 -10.31 -7.30
CA LYS A 87 -5.59 -9.44 -8.47
C LYS A 87 -5.20 -8.00 -8.07
N ARG A 88 -5.71 -7.49 -6.94
CA ARG A 88 -5.43 -6.15 -6.43
C ARG A 88 -4.08 -6.03 -5.72
N TYR A 89 -3.75 -6.99 -4.86
CA TYR A 89 -2.55 -6.99 -4.02
C TYR A 89 -1.56 -8.03 -4.53
N LYS A 90 -0.91 -7.70 -5.66
CA LYS A 90 -0.04 -8.63 -6.41
C LYS A 90 1.05 -9.26 -5.53
N ALA A 91 1.73 -8.46 -4.72
CA ALA A 91 2.77 -8.93 -3.79
C ALA A 91 2.28 -10.03 -2.83
N LEU A 92 1.00 -10.00 -2.44
CA LEU A 92 0.36 -10.99 -1.56
C LEU A 92 -0.28 -12.17 -2.33
N SER A 93 0.01 -12.32 -3.64
CA SER A 93 -0.56 -13.41 -4.45
C SER A 93 -0.03 -14.80 -4.12
N HIS A 94 1.08 -14.87 -3.38
CA HIS A 94 1.65 -16.09 -2.84
C HIS A 94 0.75 -16.71 -1.74
N LEU A 95 -0.14 -15.92 -1.12
CA LEU A 95 -1.09 -16.42 -0.13
C LEU A 95 -2.21 -17.24 -0.80
N PRO A 96 -2.56 -18.44 -0.27
CA PRO A 96 -3.65 -19.25 -0.81
C PRO A 96 -5.00 -18.51 -0.85
N ILE A 97 -5.85 -18.86 -1.83
CA ILE A 97 -7.25 -18.42 -1.82
C ILE A 97 -7.94 -18.92 -0.55
N ALA A 98 -8.88 -18.14 -0.04
CA ALA A 98 -9.59 -18.31 1.24
C ALA A 98 -8.74 -18.15 2.52
N CYS A 99 -7.42 -17.98 2.43
CA CYS A 99 -6.56 -17.61 3.56
C CYS A 99 -6.97 -16.25 4.13
N SER A 100 -6.95 -16.09 5.46
CA SER A 100 -7.14 -14.79 6.11
C SER A 100 -5.78 -14.20 6.49
N TYR A 101 -5.60 -12.91 6.23
CA TYR A 101 -4.45 -12.12 6.64
C TYR A 101 -4.91 -10.76 7.16
N VAL A 102 -4.02 -10.00 7.76
CA VAL A 102 -4.27 -8.65 8.25
C VAL A 102 -3.48 -7.66 7.41
N VAL A 103 -4.08 -6.52 7.09
CA VAL A 103 -3.34 -5.34 6.63
C VAL A 103 -3.34 -4.27 7.72
N ALA A 104 -2.17 -3.70 7.99
CA ALA A 104 -1.92 -2.72 9.03
C ALA A 104 -1.65 -1.35 8.40
N GLU A 105 -2.57 -0.40 8.63
CA GLU A 105 -2.35 1.00 8.30
C GLU A 105 -1.50 1.65 9.38
N LEU A 106 -0.42 2.31 8.98
CA LEU A 106 0.60 2.86 9.88
C LEU A 106 0.67 4.38 9.80
N ASP A 107 0.91 5.03 10.94
CA ASP A 107 1.22 6.45 11.03
C ASP A 107 2.68 6.70 10.61
N LEU A 108 2.86 7.05 9.34
CA LEU A 108 4.16 7.36 8.77
C LEU A 108 4.50 8.86 8.84
N THR A 109 3.71 9.70 9.52
CA THR A 109 3.90 11.18 9.53
C THR A 109 5.26 11.63 10.06
N ARG A 110 5.91 10.81 10.89
CA ARG A 110 7.26 11.06 11.44
C ARG A 110 8.39 10.46 10.59
N LEU A 111 8.06 9.62 9.61
CA LEU A 111 9.01 8.90 8.76
C LEU A 111 9.12 9.48 7.35
N VAL A 112 8.03 10.01 6.78
CA VAL A 112 8.04 10.55 5.41
C VAL A 112 8.14 12.08 5.36
N SER A 113 8.61 12.61 4.23
CA SER A 113 8.79 14.05 4.03
C SER A 113 7.47 14.82 4.02
N ALA A 114 7.52 16.11 4.41
CA ALA A 114 6.37 17.02 4.36
C ALA A 114 5.78 17.18 2.93
N GLU A 115 6.62 17.08 1.89
CA GLU A 115 6.17 17.02 0.49
C GLU A 115 5.29 15.79 0.26
N THR A 116 5.71 14.62 0.74
CA THR A 116 4.94 13.35 0.63
C THR A 116 3.61 13.44 1.36
N LEU A 117 3.59 14.01 2.57
CA LEU A 117 2.35 14.25 3.32
C LEU A 117 1.42 15.23 2.60
N THR A 118 1.98 16.28 1.98
CA THR A 118 1.20 17.27 1.23
C THR A 118 0.60 16.66 -0.04
N HIS A 119 1.36 15.81 -0.75
CA HIS A 119 0.89 15.08 -1.94
C HIS A 119 -0.31 14.18 -1.63
N PHE A 120 -0.33 13.52 -0.48
CA PHE A 120 -1.41 12.60 -0.07
C PHE A 120 -2.40 13.20 0.94
N ALA A 121 -2.38 14.52 1.20
CA ALA A 121 -3.14 15.16 2.28
C ALA A 121 -4.65 14.87 2.24
N SER A 122 -5.25 14.85 1.05
CA SER A 122 -6.68 14.55 0.86
C SER A 122 -7.04 13.11 1.18
N GLU A 123 -6.19 12.13 0.84
CA GLU A 123 -6.38 10.72 1.17
C GLU A 123 -6.11 10.46 2.65
N LEU A 124 -5.09 11.09 3.24
CA LEU A 124 -4.83 11.06 4.69
C LEU A 124 -6.03 11.56 5.49
N GLN A 125 -6.63 12.67 5.09
CA GLN A 125 -7.85 13.20 5.72
C GLN A 125 -9.01 12.23 5.54
N ARG A 126 -9.31 11.79 4.31
CA ARG A 126 -10.40 10.85 4.01
C ARG A 126 -10.30 9.55 4.81
N ARG A 127 -9.08 9.03 5.03
CA ARG A 127 -8.82 7.84 5.85
C ARG A 127 -9.01 8.11 7.33
N THR A 128 -8.64 9.28 7.81
CA THR A 128 -8.89 9.71 9.20
C THR A 128 -10.38 9.86 9.48
N ASP A 129 -11.13 10.52 8.58
CA ASP A 129 -12.58 10.67 8.67
C ASP A 129 -13.28 9.29 8.63
N ARG A 130 -12.82 8.37 7.76
CA ARG A 130 -13.29 6.98 7.71
C ARG A 130 -13.14 6.28 9.07
N ARG A 131 -11.95 6.33 9.68
CA ARG A 131 -11.66 5.71 10.98
C ARG A 131 -12.53 6.29 12.10
N GLN A 132 -12.62 7.62 12.16
CA GLN A 132 -13.43 8.31 13.17
C GLN A 132 -14.90 7.91 13.06
N LYS A 133 -15.47 7.93 11.84
CA LYS A 133 -16.85 7.50 11.58
C LYS A 133 -17.07 6.02 11.91
N ALA A 134 -16.12 5.14 11.57
CA ALA A 134 -16.21 3.72 11.87
C ALA A 134 -16.23 3.46 13.39
N LYS A 135 -15.43 4.20 14.15
CA LYS A 135 -15.42 4.17 15.62
C LYS A 135 -16.76 4.64 16.21
N GLU A 136 -17.28 5.78 15.76
CA GLU A 136 -18.59 6.30 16.20
C GLU A 136 -19.74 5.33 15.89
N GLU A 137 -19.73 4.72 14.70
CA GLU A 137 -20.71 3.69 14.32
C GLU A 137 -20.61 2.42 15.18
N GLU A 138 -19.42 2.05 15.62
CA GLU A 138 -19.20 0.89 16.49
C GLU A 138 -19.62 1.16 17.93
N GLU A 139 -19.27 2.33 18.49
CA GLU A 139 -19.74 2.77 19.81
C GLU A 139 -21.28 2.81 19.87
N LEU A 140 -21.94 3.33 18.83
CA LEU A 140 -23.39 3.34 18.73
C LEU A 140 -24.01 1.93 18.62
N LYS A 141 -23.37 1.00 17.90
CA LYS A 141 -23.81 -0.41 17.84
C LYS A 141 -23.70 -1.08 19.20
N GLN A 142 -22.62 -0.84 19.95
CA GLN A 142 -22.42 -1.42 21.27
C GLN A 142 -23.46 -0.92 22.27
N VAL A 143 -23.73 0.39 22.32
CA VAL A 143 -24.80 0.97 23.14
C VAL A 143 -26.16 0.34 22.79
N ARG A 144 -26.49 0.21 21.50
CA ARG A 144 -27.72 -0.43 21.06
C ARG A 144 -27.80 -1.92 21.41
N ALA A 145 -26.68 -2.65 21.32
CA ALA A 145 -26.62 -4.06 21.68
C ALA A 145 -26.89 -4.27 23.18
N VAL A 146 -26.30 -3.44 24.05
CA VAL A 146 -26.57 -3.44 25.50
C VAL A 146 -28.05 -3.18 25.78
N GLN A 147 -28.63 -2.13 25.20
CA GLN A 147 -30.07 -1.82 25.36
C GLN A 147 -31.00 -2.97 24.94
N VAL A 148 -30.65 -3.70 23.88
CA VAL A 148 -31.41 -4.88 23.44
C VAL A 148 -31.28 -6.03 24.43
N LEU A 149 -30.08 -6.30 24.96
CA LEU A 149 -29.86 -7.37 25.95
C LEU A 149 -30.58 -7.07 27.29
N GLU A 150 -30.57 -5.81 27.72
CA GLU A 150 -31.34 -5.33 28.88
C GLU A 150 -32.85 -5.50 28.66
N SER A 151 -33.35 -5.11 27.50
CA SER A 151 -34.78 -5.18 27.15
C SER A 151 -35.31 -6.62 27.04
N ILE A 152 -34.46 -7.57 26.64
CA ILE A 152 -34.81 -9.00 26.54
C ILE A 152 -34.76 -9.70 27.92
N GLY A 153 -34.09 -9.12 28.91
CA GLY A 153 -33.89 -9.75 30.22
C GLY A 153 -32.96 -10.95 30.15
N VAL A 154 -31.75 -10.78 29.59
CA VAL A 154 -30.77 -11.87 29.48
C VAL A 154 -30.10 -12.14 30.83
N TYR A 155 -30.62 -13.13 31.56
CA TYR A 155 -30.02 -13.63 32.80
C TYR A 155 -28.90 -14.63 32.53
N PHE A 156 -27.66 -14.25 32.81
CA PHE A 156 -26.50 -15.15 32.74
C PHE A 156 -26.49 -16.09 33.97
N VAL A 157 -26.94 -17.33 33.79
CA VAL A 157 -27.12 -18.30 34.89
C VAL A 157 -25.80 -18.91 35.37
N GLN A 158 -24.73 -18.83 34.58
CA GLN A 158 -23.45 -19.48 34.89
C GLN A 158 -22.26 -18.65 34.39
N LYS A 159 -21.34 -18.31 35.31
CA LYS A 159 -20.04 -17.69 35.00
C LYS A 159 -19.04 -18.80 34.66
N PHE A 160 -18.47 -18.75 33.46
CA PHE A 160 -17.32 -19.59 33.10
C PHE A 160 -16.04 -18.76 33.23
N GLU A 161 -15.04 -19.29 33.94
CA GLU A 161 -13.73 -18.65 34.01
C GLU A 161 -12.86 -19.14 32.85
N ALA A 162 -12.38 -18.20 32.04
CA ALA A 162 -11.49 -18.49 30.92
C ALA A 162 -10.09 -18.83 31.45
N GLY A 163 -9.84 -20.12 31.71
CA GLY A 163 -8.52 -20.62 32.04
C GLY A 163 -7.55 -20.42 30.87
N ILE A 164 -6.71 -19.39 30.94
CA ILE A 164 -5.64 -19.17 29.97
C ILE A 164 -4.55 -20.21 30.23
N THR A 165 -4.62 -21.34 29.52
CA THR A 165 -3.55 -22.34 29.50
C THR A 165 -2.34 -21.76 28.76
N ARG A 166 -1.43 -21.15 29.54
CA ARG A 166 -0.15 -20.64 29.06
C ARG A 166 0.74 -21.83 28.67
N PHE A 167 0.77 -22.16 27.38
CA PHE A 167 1.83 -23.01 26.84
C PHE A 167 3.17 -22.28 26.92
N LEU A 168 4.22 -23.04 27.23
CA LEU A 168 5.61 -22.61 27.36
C LEU A 168 6.29 -22.43 26.00
#